data_AF-A0A959B9A1-F1
#
_entry.id   AF-A0A959B9A1-F1
#
_cell.length_a   1.000
_cell.length_b   1.000
_cell.length_c   1.000
_cell.angle_alpha   90.00
_cell.angle_beta   90.00
_cell.angle_gamma   90.00
#
_symmetry.space_group_name_H-M   'P 1'
#
loop_
_entity.id
_entity.type
_entity.pdbx_description
1 polymer ?
#
loop_
_entity_poly.entity_id
_entity_poly.type
_entity_poly.pdbx_seq_one_letter_code
_entity_poly.pdbx_strand_id
1 'polypeptide(L)'
;TRSNPAQYFRKGFQLKGQPVSARAYVTSHGLYETFINGKRVGDWLFTPGWTSYNERLQYQVYDVTSLLQKGGNAIGATLGDGWYRGVLAWGDNRNHYGSRLALLMQLEVQYADGTKEMIVTDGSWKAAHGPILGSEIYNGEVYDARQEKEGWRLPGYEDSNWAKVRTMRRDKQNLVAQMGLPVRQIEEVKPVQLIYTPQGDTVVDLGQNMVGWLRLKMKGQRGQTVRIRHAEVLDKNGNFYTDNLRAAAQRIEYTFKDDKEVVFEPHFTFMGFRYVAISGLKGWTSDDVTGIVIHSEMENTGAFECSDARINQLQHNIQWGQKGNFLDVPTDCPQR
;
A
#
# COMPACT_ATOMS: atom_id res chain seq x y z
N THR A 1 5.73 -17.68 11.34
CA THR A 1 5.97 -17.98 9.90
C THR A 1 6.24 -16.68 9.15
N ARG A 2 7.09 -16.64 8.11
CA ARG A 2 7.47 -15.38 7.40
C ARG A 2 6.48 -14.97 6.30
N SER A 3 6.32 -13.67 6.03
CA SER A 3 5.55 -13.16 4.87
C SER A 3 5.84 -13.99 3.61
N ASN A 4 4.78 -14.33 2.88
CA ASN A 4 4.94 -14.89 1.53
C ASN A 4 4.96 -13.73 0.52
N PRO A 5 5.45 -13.97 -0.71
CA PRO A 5 5.32 -13.00 -1.77
C PRO A 5 3.85 -12.62 -2.02
N ALA A 6 3.59 -11.35 -2.31
CA ALA A 6 2.27 -10.85 -2.66
C ALA A 6 1.73 -11.62 -3.86
N GLN A 7 0.43 -11.90 -3.83
CA GLN A 7 -0.23 -12.73 -4.82
C GLN A 7 -0.87 -11.84 -5.88
N TYR A 8 -0.51 -12.07 -7.14
CA TYR A 8 -1.23 -11.56 -8.29
C TYR A 8 -2.39 -12.49 -8.64
N PHE A 9 -3.54 -11.91 -8.92
CA PHE A 9 -4.74 -12.57 -9.46
C PHE A 9 -5.10 -11.87 -10.76
N ARG A 10 -5.40 -12.62 -11.82
CA ARG A 10 -5.86 -12.02 -13.08
C ARG A 10 -6.93 -12.83 -13.78
N LYS A 11 -7.73 -12.13 -14.60
CA LYS A 11 -8.68 -12.69 -15.56
C LYS A 11 -8.77 -11.79 -16.80
N GLY A 12 -8.56 -12.39 -17.97
CA GLY A 12 -8.92 -11.78 -19.25
C GLY A 12 -10.38 -12.11 -19.61
N PHE A 13 -11.08 -11.18 -20.25
CA PHE A 13 -12.47 -11.34 -20.69
C PHE A 13 -12.77 -10.46 -21.91
N GLN A 14 -13.93 -10.70 -22.54
CA GLN A 14 -14.36 -10.01 -23.75
C GLN A 14 -15.70 -9.32 -23.49
N LEU A 15 -15.80 -8.03 -23.79
CA LEU A 15 -17.07 -7.29 -23.74
C LEU A 15 -17.61 -7.10 -25.16
N LYS A 16 -18.89 -7.45 -25.37
CA LYS A 16 -19.52 -7.42 -26.70
C LYS A 16 -19.71 -6.00 -27.26
N GLY A 17 -19.97 -5.04 -26.36
CA GLY A 17 -20.19 -3.64 -26.68
C GLY A 17 -19.32 -2.70 -25.85
N GLN A 18 -19.44 -1.40 -26.11
CA GLN A 18 -18.88 -0.37 -25.25
C GLN A 18 -19.80 -0.18 -24.04
N PRO A 19 -19.32 -0.30 -22.79
CA PRO A 19 -20.12 -0.01 -21.61
C PRO A 19 -20.56 1.45 -21.55
N VAL A 20 -21.78 1.69 -21.08
CA VAL A 20 -22.27 3.03 -20.70
C VAL A 20 -22.16 3.29 -19.19
N SER A 21 -22.09 2.22 -18.40
CA SER A 21 -21.83 2.27 -16.96
C SER A 21 -21.18 0.96 -16.52
N ALA A 22 -20.21 1.04 -15.61
CA ALA A 22 -19.67 -0.12 -14.95
C ALA A 22 -19.28 0.16 -13.49
N ARG A 23 -19.49 -0.82 -12.62
CA ARG A 23 -19.18 -0.76 -11.19
C ARG A 23 -18.39 -1.98 -10.75
N ALA A 24 -17.25 -1.74 -10.11
CA ALA A 24 -16.45 -2.79 -9.49
C ALA A 24 -16.69 -2.80 -7.97
N TYR A 25 -17.14 -3.93 -7.44
CA TYR A 25 -17.28 -4.20 -6.03
C TYR A 25 -16.13 -5.11 -5.62
N VAL A 26 -15.28 -4.67 -4.69
CA VAL A 26 -14.03 -5.37 -4.36
C VAL A 26 -13.82 -5.43 -2.86
N THR A 27 -13.34 -6.57 -2.37
CA THR A 27 -12.79 -6.72 -1.02
C THR A 27 -11.74 -7.83 -1.00
N SER A 28 -10.99 -7.92 0.09
CA SER A 28 -10.09 -9.04 0.32
C SER A 28 -10.02 -9.43 1.80
N HIS A 29 -9.74 -10.70 2.04
CA HIS A 29 -9.04 -11.07 3.26
C HIS A 29 -7.57 -10.72 3.05
N GLY A 30 -7.09 -9.68 3.74
CA GLY A 30 -5.79 -9.05 3.52
C GLY A 30 -5.93 -7.60 3.12
N LEU A 31 -4.98 -7.11 2.33
CA LEU A 31 -5.09 -5.86 1.57
C LEU A 31 -5.14 -6.16 0.08
N TYR A 32 -5.69 -5.26 -0.72
CA TYR A 32 -5.66 -5.37 -2.17
C TYR A 32 -5.35 -4.06 -2.88
N GLU A 33 -4.77 -4.19 -4.07
CA GLU A 33 -4.82 -3.18 -5.12
C GLU A 33 -5.39 -3.82 -6.40
N THR A 34 -6.36 -3.19 -7.05
CA THR A 34 -7.01 -3.71 -8.26
C THR A 34 -6.67 -2.86 -9.47
N PHE A 35 -6.58 -3.50 -10.63
CA PHE A 35 -6.24 -2.88 -11.91
C PHE A 35 -7.20 -3.35 -12.99
N ILE A 36 -7.56 -2.44 -13.90
CA ILE A 36 -8.33 -2.73 -15.11
C ILE A 36 -7.57 -2.15 -16.29
N ASN A 37 -7.24 -2.99 -17.27
CA ASN A 37 -6.52 -2.59 -18.50
C ASN A 37 -5.26 -1.75 -18.20
N GLY A 38 -4.46 -2.20 -17.23
CA GLY A 38 -3.22 -1.56 -16.82
C GLY A 38 -3.37 -0.37 -15.86
N LYS A 39 -4.58 0.18 -15.68
CA LYS A 39 -4.84 1.31 -14.79
C LYS A 39 -5.27 0.84 -13.41
N ARG A 40 -4.73 1.44 -12.34
CA ARG A 40 -5.19 1.20 -10.96
C ARG A 40 -6.65 1.66 -10.83
N VAL A 41 -7.46 0.87 -10.13
CA VAL A 41 -8.84 1.20 -9.80
C VAL A 41 -8.85 1.99 -8.48
N GLY A 42 -9.26 3.26 -8.56
CA GLY A 42 -9.19 4.18 -7.44
C GLY A 42 -7.77 4.50 -6.97
N ASP A 43 -7.68 5.28 -5.92
CA ASP A 43 -6.46 5.78 -5.28
C ASP A 43 -6.42 5.49 -3.77
N TRP A 44 -7.36 4.66 -3.30
CA TRP A 44 -7.45 4.29 -1.90
C TRP A 44 -6.33 3.30 -1.54
N LEU A 45 -5.75 3.53 -0.37
CA LEU A 45 -4.68 2.74 0.21
C LEU A 45 -5.25 1.80 1.27
N PHE A 46 -4.54 0.70 1.53
CA PHE A 46 -4.90 -0.28 2.56
C PHE A 46 -6.35 -0.79 2.50
N THR A 47 -6.95 -0.86 1.31
CA THR A 47 -8.29 -1.43 1.15
C THR A 47 -8.24 -2.95 1.42
N PRO A 48 -9.19 -3.53 2.16
CA PRO A 48 -10.48 -2.96 2.57
C PRO A 48 -10.51 -2.31 3.98
N GLY A 49 -9.35 -2.01 4.57
CA GLY A 49 -9.23 -1.48 5.93
C GLY A 49 -9.07 -2.56 6.99
N TRP A 50 -9.03 -2.14 8.24
CA TRP A 50 -8.90 -2.95 9.43
C TRP A 50 -10.22 -3.03 10.19
N THR A 51 -10.84 -4.20 10.16
CA THR A 51 -12.07 -4.49 10.90
C THR A 51 -11.93 -5.81 11.63
N SER A 52 -12.88 -6.11 12.52
CA SER A 52 -13.05 -7.48 13.03
C SER A 52 -13.55 -8.36 11.88
N TYR A 53 -12.64 -8.87 11.04
CA TYR A 53 -12.95 -9.50 9.75
C TYR A 53 -13.99 -10.63 9.82
N ASN A 54 -14.10 -11.34 10.96
CA ASN A 54 -15.10 -12.39 11.17
C ASN A 54 -16.53 -11.85 11.35
N GLU A 55 -16.67 -10.66 11.92
CA GLU A 55 -17.95 -10.00 12.19
C GLU A 55 -18.34 -9.05 11.04
N ARG A 56 -17.35 -8.37 10.47
CA ARG A 56 -17.56 -7.36 9.44
C ARG A 56 -16.34 -7.29 8.52
N LEU A 57 -16.58 -7.42 7.22
CA LEU A 57 -15.60 -7.23 6.16
C LEU A 57 -16.12 -6.16 5.20
N GLN A 58 -15.40 -5.06 5.10
CA GLN A 58 -15.80 -3.96 4.23
C GLN A 58 -15.53 -4.32 2.76
N TYR A 59 -16.38 -3.86 1.85
CA TYR A 59 -16.11 -3.84 0.42
C TYR A 59 -16.22 -2.41 -0.13
N GLN A 60 -15.44 -2.16 -1.18
CA GLN A 60 -15.37 -0.89 -1.88
C GLN A 60 -16.16 -0.98 -3.19
N VAL A 61 -16.71 0.16 -3.63
CA VAL A 61 -17.41 0.28 -4.91
C VAL A 61 -16.75 1.38 -5.73
N TYR A 62 -16.36 1.05 -6.95
CA TYR A 62 -15.69 1.98 -7.86
C TYR A 62 -16.47 2.16 -9.16
N ASP A 63 -16.56 3.40 -9.65
CA ASP A 63 -16.89 3.64 -11.04
C ASP A 63 -15.68 3.29 -11.92
N VAL A 64 -15.85 2.30 -12.79
CA VAL A 64 -14.79 1.81 -13.68
C VAL A 64 -15.19 1.91 -15.15
N THR A 65 -16.23 2.68 -15.45
CA THR A 65 -16.80 2.80 -16.79
C THR A 65 -15.75 3.21 -17.82
N SER A 66 -14.92 4.21 -17.48
CA SER A 66 -13.86 4.74 -18.35
C SER A 66 -12.62 3.86 -18.46
N LEU A 67 -12.53 2.78 -17.68
CA LEU A 67 -11.42 1.83 -17.71
C LEU A 67 -11.67 0.66 -18.65
N LEU A 68 -12.92 0.46 -19.08
CA LEU A 68 -13.34 -0.65 -19.93
C LEU A 68 -13.47 -0.23 -21.39
N GLN A 69 -13.27 -1.20 -22.27
CA GLN A 69 -13.39 -1.03 -23.71
C GLN A 69 -14.20 -2.15 -24.33
N LYS A 70 -14.78 -1.92 -25.52
CA LYS A 70 -15.29 -3.01 -26.36
C LYS A 70 -14.16 -4.01 -26.69
N GLY A 71 -14.47 -5.30 -26.67
CA GLY A 71 -13.51 -6.37 -26.97
C GLY A 71 -12.69 -6.79 -25.74
N GLY A 72 -11.39 -6.99 -25.94
CA GLY A 72 -10.51 -7.59 -24.93
C GLY A 72 -10.25 -6.68 -23.74
N ASN A 73 -10.48 -7.19 -22.54
CA ASN A 73 -10.19 -6.52 -21.27
C ASN A 73 -9.45 -7.47 -20.33
N ALA A 74 -8.76 -6.91 -19.34
CA ALA A 74 -8.18 -7.65 -18.23
C ALA A 74 -8.44 -6.94 -16.90
N ILE A 75 -8.76 -7.74 -15.88
CA ILE A 75 -8.73 -7.32 -14.49
C ILE A 75 -7.56 -8.03 -13.80
N GLY A 76 -6.82 -7.29 -13.00
CA GLY A 76 -5.77 -7.79 -12.13
C GLY A 76 -5.97 -7.33 -10.68
N ALA A 77 -5.50 -8.10 -9.72
CA ALA A 77 -5.39 -7.65 -8.33
C ALA A 77 -4.10 -8.17 -7.69
N THR A 78 -3.48 -7.33 -6.86
CA THR A 78 -2.36 -7.71 -5.98
C THR A 78 -2.90 -7.81 -4.57
N LEU A 79 -2.59 -8.89 -3.84
CA LEU A 79 -2.94 -9.03 -2.43
C LEU A 79 -1.71 -8.96 -1.51
N GLY A 80 -1.79 -8.12 -0.48
CA GLY A 80 -0.83 -8.03 0.62
C GLY A 80 -1.39 -8.64 1.91
N ASP A 81 -0.52 -9.00 2.86
CA ASP A 81 -0.92 -9.71 4.07
C ASP A 81 -1.81 -8.87 5.02
N GLY A 82 -1.49 -7.58 5.16
CA GLY A 82 -2.29 -6.62 5.92
C GLY A 82 -2.49 -6.97 7.39
N TRP A 83 -3.53 -6.41 7.99
CA TRP A 83 -3.96 -6.75 9.35
C TRP A 83 -4.62 -8.13 9.45
N TYR A 84 -5.12 -8.67 8.33
CA TYR A 84 -5.78 -9.98 8.31
C TYR A 84 -4.81 -11.12 8.70
N ARG A 85 -3.61 -11.13 8.11
CA ARG A 85 -2.62 -12.18 8.38
C ARG A 85 -1.18 -11.75 8.57
N GLY A 86 -0.89 -10.45 8.57
CA GLY A 86 0.39 -9.93 9.03
C GLY A 86 0.57 -10.11 10.54
N VAL A 87 1.73 -9.72 11.05
CA VAL A 87 1.98 -9.60 12.50
C VAL A 87 1.15 -8.42 13.03
N LEU A 88 0.61 -8.56 14.23
CA LEU A 88 -0.08 -7.50 14.97
C LEU A 88 0.60 -7.26 16.32
N ALA A 89 0.51 -6.03 16.85
CA ALA A 89 1.20 -5.44 18.01
C ALA A 89 1.58 -6.34 19.22
N TRP A 90 0.88 -7.44 19.47
CA TRP A 90 1.10 -8.32 20.61
C TRP A 90 1.71 -9.66 20.16
N GLY A 91 2.93 -10.00 20.58
CA GLY A 91 3.52 -11.35 20.41
C GLY A 91 3.72 -11.84 18.95
N ASP A 92 3.97 -13.14 18.77
CA ASP A 92 4.04 -13.81 17.45
C ASP A 92 2.62 -14.14 16.93
N ASN A 93 1.78 -13.11 16.80
CA ASN A 93 0.34 -13.24 16.49
C ASN A 93 0.02 -13.13 15.00
N ARG A 94 0.92 -13.60 14.15
CA ARG A 94 0.66 -13.65 12.71
C ARG A 94 -0.53 -14.56 12.41
N ASN A 95 -1.32 -14.22 11.38
CA ASN A 95 -2.53 -14.95 10.98
C ASN A 95 -3.67 -14.86 12.01
N HIS A 96 -3.80 -13.71 12.69
CA HIS A 96 -4.83 -13.48 13.71
C HIS A 96 -6.25 -13.80 13.22
N TYR A 97 -6.62 -13.34 12.01
CA TYR A 97 -7.96 -13.58 11.44
C TYR A 97 -8.00 -14.81 10.53
N GLY A 98 -6.88 -15.13 9.88
CA GLY A 98 -6.75 -16.34 9.09
C GLY A 98 -5.40 -16.43 8.39
N SER A 99 -5.12 -17.59 7.80
CA SER A 99 -3.82 -17.87 7.19
C SER A 99 -3.80 -17.83 5.66
N ARG A 100 -4.92 -17.49 5.02
CA ARG A 100 -5.08 -17.49 3.55
C ARG A 100 -5.68 -16.17 3.06
N LEU A 101 -4.95 -15.46 2.18
CA LEU A 101 -5.50 -14.35 1.41
C LEU A 101 -6.60 -14.85 0.48
N ALA A 102 -7.58 -13.99 0.23
CA ALA A 102 -8.65 -14.22 -0.72
C ALA A 102 -9.10 -12.89 -1.31
N LEU A 103 -9.39 -12.89 -2.61
CA LEU A 103 -10.04 -11.78 -3.30
C LEU A 103 -11.51 -12.14 -3.51
N LEU A 104 -12.40 -11.19 -3.26
CA LEU A 104 -13.78 -11.25 -3.72
C LEU A 104 -14.03 -10.01 -4.58
N MET A 105 -14.44 -10.23 -5.83
CA MET A 105 -14.73 -9.15 -6.76
C MET A 105 -15.91 -9.48 -7.65
N GLN A 106 -16.72 -8.46 -7.90
CA GLN A 106 -17.81 -8.45 -8.87
C GLN A 106 -17.71 -7.17 -9.70
N LEU A 107 -17.60 -7.31 -11.02
CA LEU A 107 -17.72 -6.22 -11.97
C LEU A 107 -19.09 -6.33 -12.63
N GLU A 108 -19.90 -5.28 -12.50
CA GLU A 108 -21.17 -5.12 -13.19
C GLU A 108 -20.98 -4.16 -14.36
N VAL A 109 -21.42 -4.56 -15.54
CA VAL A 109 -21.33 -3.79 -16.78
C VAL A 109 -22.73 -3.60 -17.34
N GLN A 110 -23.07 -2.38 -17.74
CA GLN A 110 -24.30 -2.04 -18.42
C GLN A 110 -24.01 -1.44 -19.80
N TYR A 111 -24.81 -1.83 -20.78
CA TYR A 111 -24.73 -1.36 -22.17
C TYR A 111 -25.88 -0.42 -22.52
N ALA A 112 -25.75 0.28 -23.65
CA ALA A 112 -26.74 1.25 -24.13
C ALA A 112 -28.10 0.61 -24.47
N ASP A 113 -28.12 -0.67 -24.84
CA ASP A 113 -29.33 -1.44 -25.12
C ASP A 113 -30.04 -1.96 -23.85
N GLY A 114 -29.52 -1.62 -22.66
CA GLY A 114 -30.06 -2.03 -21.37
C GLY A 114 -29.57 -3.41 -20.90
N THR A 115 -28.84 -4.17 -21.72
CA THR A 115 -28.28 -5.46 -21.31
C THR A 115 -27.18 -5.27 -20.26
N LYS A 116 -26.99 -6.31 -19.43
CA LYS A 116 -25.99 -6.33 -18.35
C LYS A 116 -25.11 -7.56 -18.44
N GLU A 117 -23.85 -7.40 -18.08
CA GLU A 117 -22.88 -8.49 -17.93
C GLU A 117 -22.21 -8.42 -16.56
N MET A 118 -21.86 -9.57 -16.01
CA MET A 118 -21.20 -9.68 -14.71
C MET A 118 -19.93 -10.52 -14.84
N ILE A 119 -18.82 -9.96 -14.37
CA ILE A 119 -17.53 -10.65 -14.31
C ILE A 119 -17.17 -10.80 -12.83
N VAL A 120 -17.05 -12.05 -12.37
CA VAL A 120 -16.83 -12.37 -10.95
C VAL A 120 -15.52 -13.11 -10.71
N THR A 121 -15.04 -13.06 -9.47
CA THR A 121 -14.02 -14.00 -8.96
C THR A 121 -14.57 -15.42 -8.91
N ASP A 122 -13.94 -16.32 -9.65
CA ASP A 122 -14.30 -17.73 -9.79
C ASP A 122 -13.07 -18.59 -10.12
N GLY A 123 -13.28 -19.87 -10.43
CA GLY A 123 -12.20 -20.81 -10.75
C GLY A 123 -11.50 -20.56 -12.08
N SER A 124 -11.96 -19.61 -12.91
CA SER A 124 -11.32 -19.26 -14.18
C SER A 124 -10.17 -18.26 -14.01
N TRP A 125 -10.03 -17.66 -12.83
CA TRP A 125 -8.91 -16.77 -12.53
C TRP A 125 -7.61 -17.56 -12.41
N LYS A 126 -6.50 -16.87 -12.67
CA LYS A 126 -5.15 -17.41 -12.46
C LYS A 126 -4.40 -16.57 -11.44
N ALA A 127 -3.41 -17.18 -10.81
CA ALA A 127 -2.56 -16.54 -9.84
C ALA A 127 -1.07 -16.82 -10.05
N ALA A 128 -0.25 -15.85 -9.65
CA ALA A 128 1.20 -15.96 -9.60
C ALA A 128 1.73 -15.12 -8.43
N HIS A 129 3.00 -15.34 -8.06
CA HIS A 129 3.68 -14.44 -7.14
C HIS A 129 4.18 -13.20 -7.88
N GLY A 130 4.06 -12.05 -7.21
CA GLY A 130 4.56 -10.76 -7.66
C GLY A 130 5.98 -10.44 -7.15
N PRO A 131 6.45 -9.20 -7.40
CA PRO A 131 7.75 -8.70 -7.00
C PRO A 131 7.86 -8.30 -5.53
N ILE A 132 6.73 -8.08 -4.86
CA ILE A 132 6.70 -7.89 -3.40
C ILE A 132 6.93 -9.26 -2.77
N LEU A 133 8.14 -9.52 -2.28
CA LEU A 133 8.55 -10.79 -1.68
C LEU A 133 8.08 -10.93 -0.23
N GLY A 134 7.84 -9.81 0.43
CA GLY A 134 7.23 -9.74 1.74
C GLY A 134 6.64 -8.35 1.99
N SER A 135 5.52 -8.31 2.69
CA SER A 135 4.86 -7.07 3.06
C SER A 135 4.17 -7.24 4.40
N GLU A 136 4.61 -6.45 5.38
CA GLU A 136 4.08 -6.46 6.73
C GLU A 136 3.97 -5.02 7.23
N ILE A 137 2.84 -4.68 7.85
CA ILE A 137 2.58 -3.33 8.37
C ILE A 137 3.70 -2.82 9.27
N TYR A 138 4.23 -3.66 10.18
CA TYR A 138 5.27 -3.27 11.13
C TYR A 138 6.70 -3.43 10.60
N ASN A 139 6.93 -4.44 9.77
CA ASN A 139 8.29 -4.82 9.37
C ASN A 139 8.73 -4.22 8.02
N GLY A 140 7.79 -3.69 7.25
CA GLY A 140 8.02 -3.05 5.97
C GLY A 140 7.80 -3.96 4.77
N GLU A 141 8.45 -3.63 3.66
CA GLU A 141 8.24 -4.27 2.35
C GLU A 141 9.57 -4.65 1.70
N VAL A 142 9.64 -5.86 1.14
CA VAL A 142 10.78 -6.33 0.35
C VAL A 142 10.32 -6.46 -1.10
N TYR A 143 10.86 -5.64 -1.98
CA TYR A 143 10.50 -5.58 -3.39
C TYR A 143 11.68 -5.99 -4.28
N ASP A 144 11.51 -7.04 -5.08
CA ASP A 144 12.47 -7.44 -6.10
C ASP A 144 11.91 -7.21 -7.49
N ALA A 145 12.32 -6.10 -8.12
CA ALA A 145 11.84 -5.70 -9.42
C ALA A 145 12.16 -6.73 -10.52
N ARG A 146 13.14 -7.63 -10.30
CA ARG A 146 13.47 -8.70 -11.27
C ARG A 146 12.34 -9.72 -11.42
N GLN A 147 11.42 -9.76 -10.47
CA GLN A 147 10.26 -10.67 -10.47
C GLN A 147 9.00 -10.04 -11.10
N GLU A 148 9.08 -8.78 -11.54
CA GLU A 148 7.99 -8.11 -12.22
C GLU A 148 7.52 -8.88 -13.46
N LYS A 149 6.22 -8.86 -13.70
CA LYS A 149 5.58 -9.51 -14.84
C LYS A 149 5.03 -8.45 -15.77
N GLU A 150 5.86 -7.92 -16.65
CA GLU A 150 5.47 -6.81 -17.52
C GLU A 150 4.19 -7.14 -18.32
N GLY A 151 3.24 -6.20 -18.38
CA GLY A 151 1.98 -6.38 -19.09
C GLY A 151 0.93 -7.28 -18.42
N TRP A 152 1.17 -7.87 -17.23
CA TRP A 152 0.23 -8.82 -16.60
C TRP A 152 -1.20 -8.29 -16.40
N ARG A 153 -1.33 -6.96 -16.28
CA ARG A 153 -2.58 -6.20 -16.09
C ARG A 153 -3.29 -5.83 -17.39
N LEU A 154 -2.72 -6.17 -18.55
CA LEU A 154 -3.25 -5.84 -19.87
C LEU A 154 -3.99 -7.04 -20.48
N PRO A 155 -4.98 -6.79 -21.38
CA PRO A 155 -5.55 -7.84 -22.20
C PRO A 155 -4.48 -8.48 -23.10
N GLY A 156 -4.64 -9.77 -23.41
CA GLY A 156 -3.71 -10.51 -24.28
C GLY A 156 -2.41 -10.97 -23.61
N TYR A 157 -2.21 -10.70 -22.31
CA TYR A 157 -1.05 -11.25 -21.60
C TYR A 157 -1.11 -12.78 -21.48
N GLU A 158 -0.03 -13.43 -21.87
CA GLU A 158 0.16 -14.88 -21.84
C GLU A 158 0.39 -15.37 -20.39
N ASP A 159 -0.68 -15.88 -19.77
CA ASP A 159 -0.68 -16.39 -18.40
C ASP A 159 -0.79 -17.92 -18.33
N SER A 160 -0.38 -18.62 -19.39
CA SER A 160 -0.42 -20.09 -19.47
C SER A 160 0.42 -20.76 -18.39
N ASN A 161 1.48 -20.10 -17.91
CA ASN A 161 2.34 -20.56 -16.82
C ASN A 161 1.87 -20.13 -15.41
N TRP A 162 0.75 -19.41 -15.28
CA TRP A 162 0.18 -19.06 -13.99
C TRP A 162 -0.63 -20.23 -13.41
N ALA A 163 -0.63 -20.34 -12.09
CA ALA A 163 -1.39 -21.38 -11.40
C ALA A 163 -2.89 -21.09 -11.45
N LYS A 164 -3.72 -22.13 -11.50
CA LYS A 164 -5.16 -21.98 -11.28
C LYS A 164 -5.43 -21.55 -9.83
N VAL A 165 -6.40 -20.67 -9.63
CA VAL A 165 -6.83 -20.31 -8.28
C VAL A 165 -7.59 -21.47 -7.62
N ARG A 166 -7.67 -21.43 -6.30
CA ARG A 166 -8.61 -22.24 -5.53
C ARG A 166 -9.78 -21.37 -5.10
N THR A 167 -10.99 -21.78 -5.43
CA THR A 167 -12.20 -21.13 -4.91
C THR A 167 -12.45 -21.59 -3.49
N MET A 168 -13.01 -20.69 -2.68
CA MET A 168 -13.40 -20.97 -1.30
C MET A 168 -14.84 -20.51 -1.11
N ARG A 169 -15.67 -21.40 -0.58
CA ARG A 169 -17.01 -21.01 -0.13
C ARG A 169 -16.88 -20.45 1.28
N ARG A 170 -17.29 -19.20 1.45
CA ARG A 170 -17.43 -18.51 2.73
C ARG A 170 -18.81 -17.89 2.77
N ASP A 171 -19.33 -17.74 3.99
CA ASP A 171 -20.48 -16.89 4.20
C ASP A 171 -20.13 -15.44 3.81
N LYS A 172 -21.10 -14.74 3.25
CA LYS A 172 -20.99 -13.33 2.83
C LYS A 172 -21.86 -12.40 3.70
N GLN A 173 -22.51 -12.94 4.74
CA GLN A 173 -23.36 -12.17 5.65
C GLN A 173 -22.62 -11.06 6.41
N ASN A 174 -21.30 -11.18 6.57
CA ASN A 174 -20.47 -10.17 7.21
C ASN A 174 -19.99 -9.06 6.24
N LEU A 175 -20.33 -9.13 4.95
CA LEU A 175 -19.94 -8.10 3.99
C LEU A 175 -20.76 -6.83 4.23
N VAL A 176 -20.06 -5.71 4.34
CA VAL A 176 -20.68 -4.38 4.46
C VAL A 176 -20.04 -3.42 3.47
N ALA A 177 -20.80 -2.43 2.99
CA ALA A 177 -20.21 -1.33 2.24
C ALA A 177 -19.22 -0.57 3.14
N GLN A 178 -18.19 0.02 2.54
CA GLN A 178 -17.21 0.80 3.28
C GLN A 178 -17.88 1.90 4.13
N MET A 179 -17.50 1.95 5.40
CA MET A 179 -17.84 2.99 6.35
C MET A 179 -16.57 3.73 6.74
N GLY A 180 -16.66 5.05 6.85
CA GLY A 180 -15.51 5.90 7.13
C GLY A 180 -14.76 6.34 5.88
N LEU A 181 -13.80 7.23 6.10
CA LEU A 181 -13.05 7.90 5.03
C LEU A 181 -11.89 7.01 4.57
N PRO A 182 -11.68 6.88 3.25
CA PRO A 182 -10.60 6.08 2.72
C PRO A 182 -9.23 6.64 3.13
N VAL A 183 -8.25 5.76 3.28
CA VAL A 183 -6.85 6.18 3.44
C VAL A 183 -6.30 6.56 2.07
N ARG A 184 -5.61 7.71 1.98
CA ARG A 184 -5.04 8.25 0.74
C ARG A 184 -3.64 8.83 0.98
N GLN A 185 -2.93 9.10 -0.11
CA GLN A 185 -1.78 10.01 -0.08
C GLN A 185 -2.31 11.44 0.02
N ILE A 186 -2.01 12.14 1.10
CA ILE A 186 -2.63 13.43 1.43
C ILE A 186 -1.69 14.60 1.13
N GLU A 187 -0.44 14.51 1.59
CA GLU A 187 0.52 15.61 1.47
C GLU A 187 1.93 15.06 1.20
N GLU A 188 2.72 15.86 0.46
CA GLU A 188 4.12 15.57 0.16
C GLU A 188 5.03 16.45 1.01
N VAL A 189 6.04 15.85 1.63
CA VAL A 189 7.03 16.53 2.48
C VAL A 189 8.40 16.40 1.85
N LYS A 190 9.04 17.53 1.57
CA LYS A 190 10.43 17.56 1.09
C LYS A 190 11.41 17.46 2.26
N PRO A 191 12.53 16.74 2.10
CA PRO A 191 13.60 16.76 3.11
C PRO A 191 14.10 18.17 3.38
N VAL A 192 14.37 18.45 4.66
CA VAL A 192 14.98 19.73 5.07
C VAL A 192 16.50 19.64 5.12
N GLN A 193 17.05 18.42 5.30
CA GLN A 193 18.50 18.20 5.29
C GLN A 193 18.88 16.72 5.07
N LEU A 194 20.11 16.52 4.63
CA LEU A 194 20.82 15.24 4.67
C LEU A 194 21.88 15.29 5.78
N ILE A 195 21.85 14.31 6.66
CA ILE A 195 22.72 14.18 7.83
C ILE A 195 23.67 13.02 7.61
N TYR A 196 24.96 13.24 7.86
CA TYR A 196 25.95 12.17 7.97
C TYR A 196 26.21 11.93 9.45
N THR A 197 25.73 10.80 9.95
CA THR A 197 25.81 10.48 11.38
C THR A 197 27.25 10.10 11.78
N PRO A 198 27.64 10.25 13.05
CA PRO A 198 28.94 9.78 13.54
C PRO A 198 29.20 8.28 13.31
N GLN A 199 28.16 7.45 13.26
CA GLN A 199 28.26 6.01 12.95
C GLN A 199 28.27 5.68 11.45
N GLY A 200 28.23 6.68 10.57
CA GLY A 200 28.40 6.53 9.13
C GLY A 200 27.12 6.30 8.32
N ASP A 201 25.94 6.39 8.94
CA ASP A 201 24.67 6.40 8.21
C ASP A 201 24.45 7.73 7.48
N THR A 202 23.93 7.65 6.25
CA THR A 202 23.32 8.79 5.54
C THR A 202 21.84 8.83 5.89
N VAL A 203 21.42 9.89 6.58
CA VAL A 203 20.06 10.05 7.12
C VAL A 203 19.39 11.25 6.47
N VAL A 204 18.19 11.05 5.94
CA VAL A 204 17.28 12.10 5.50
C VAL A 204 16.48 12.59 6.70
N ASP A 205 16.43 13.90 6.93
CA ASP A 205 15.50 14.52 7.89
C ASP A 205 14.38 15.25 7.13
N LEU A 206 13.15 14.84 7.37
CA LEU A 206 11.96 15.47 6.76
C LEU A 206 11.49 16.72 7.50
N GLY A 207 12.07 17.06 8.65
CA GLY A 207 11.68 18.20 9.48
C GLY A 207 10.40 17.99 10.29
N GLN A 208 9.61 16.97 9.95
CA GLN A 208 8.35 16.62 10.59
C GLN A 208 8.30 15.11 10.88
N ASN A 209 7.84 14.72 12.07
CA ASN A 209 7.48 13.32 12.34
C ASN A 209 6.11 13.05 11.68
N MET A 210 6.09 12.18 10.69
CA MET A 210 4.95 11.91 9.82
C MET A 210 4.65 10.42 9.75
N VAL A 211 3.49 10.07 9.17
CA VAL A 211 3.10 8.69 8.93
C VAL A 211 2.94 8.48 7.44
N GLY A 212 3.63 7.45 6.93
CA GLY A 212 3.57 7.05 5.54
C GLY A 212 4.84 6.36 5.09
N TRP A 213 5.45 6.85 4.01
CA TRP A 213 6.68 6.29 3.44
C TRP A 213 7.46 7.33 2.63
N LEU A 214 8.60 6.92 2.06
CA LEU A 214 9.31 7.71 1.05
C LEU A 214 8.94 7.26 -0.37
N ARG A 215 8.66 8.23 -1.24
CA ARG A 215 8.82 8.10 -2.70
C ARG A 215 10.28 8.40 -3.04
N LEU A 216 10.96 7.44 -3.65
CA LEU A 216 12.36 7.56 -4.03
C LEU A 216 12.52 7.52 -5.54
N LYS A 217 13.20 8.54 -6.08
CA LYS A 217 13.74 8.53 -7.43
C LYS A 217 15.18 8.03 -7.37
N MET A 218 15.48 6.92 -8.04
CA MET A 218 16.78 6.26 -7.88
C MET A 218 17.21 5.50 -9.13
N LYS A 219 18.52 5.35 -9.29
CA LYS A 219 19.15 4.58 -10.35
C LYS A 219 20.25 3.71 -9.74
N GLY A 220 20.21 2.42 -10.02
CA GLY A 220 21.17 1.43 -9.51
C GLY A 220 21.44 0.36 -10.57
N GLN A 221 22.31 -0.60 -10.28
CA GLN A 221 22.59 -1.71 -11.19
C GLN A 221 21.64 -2.88 -10.93
N ARG A 222 21.35 -3.69 -11.96
CA ARG A 222 20.56 -4.93 -11.81
C ARG A 222 21.07 -5.77 -10.63
N GLY A 223 20.18 -6.13 -9.71
CA GLY A 223 20.48 -6.93 -8.52
C GLY A 223 21.05 -6.14 -7.33
N GLN A 224 21.46 -4.88 -7.51
CA GLN A 224 21.77 -3.99 -6.40
C GLN A 224 20.51 -3.76 -5.57
N THR A 225 20.68 -3.60 -4.25
CA THR A 225 19.56 -3.42 -3.31
C THR A 225 19.74 -2.16 -2.49
N VAL A 226 18.72 -1.31 -2.47
CA VAL A 226 18.60 -0.15 -1.57
C VAL A 226 17.84 -0.59 -0.33
N ARG A 227 18.30 -0.17 0.84
CA ARG A 227 17.61 -0.39 2.12
C ARG A 227 17.28 0.93 2.78
N ILE A 228 16.05 1.02 3.25
CA ILE A 228 15.43 2.23 3.79
C ILE A 228 14.95 1.85 5.19
N ARG A 229 15.52 2.48 6.23
CA ARG A 229 15.12 2.28 7.63
C ARG A 229 14.53 3.58 8.16
N HIS A 230 13.48 3.48 8.94
CA HIS A 230 12.71 4.64 9.42
C HIS A 230 12.86 4.79 10.94
N ALA A 231 12.90 6.02 11.44
CA ALA A 231 13.01 6.35 12.85
C ALA A 231 12.31 7.66 13.19
N GLU A 232 11.75 7.75 14.40
CA GLU A 232 11.14 8.99 14.92
C GLU A 232 12.18 10.01 15.38
N VAL A 233 13.31 9.54 15.92
CA VAL A 233 14.32 10.38 16.58
C VAL A 233 15.74 9.92 16.25
N LEU A 234 16.70 10.81 16.50
CA LEU A 234 18.12 10.46 16.60
C LEU A 234 18.49 10.28 18.09
N ASP A 235 19.55 9.54 18.37
CA ASP A 235 20.11 9.41 19.71
C ASP A 235 20.77 10.73 20.17
N LYS A 236 21.20 10.77 21.44
CA LYS A 236 21.88 11.94 22.03
C LYS A 236 23.18 12.36 21.33
N ASN A 237 23.77 11.48 20.52
CA ASN A 237 24.99 11.71 19.76
C ASN A 237 24.69 12.03 18.29
N GLY A 238 23.42 12.12 17.89
CA GLY A 238 23.00 12.36 16.50
C GLY A 238 23.03 11.12 15.60
N ASN A 239 23.05 9.90 16.15
CA ASN A 239 22.95 8.67 15.37
C ASN A 239 21.52 8.21 15.19
N PHE A 240 21.29 7.41 14.14
CA PHE A 240 20.01 6.79 13.86
C PHE A 240 19.57 5.87 15.01
N TYR A 241 18.33 6.00 15.48
CA TYR A 241 17.85 5.30 16.69
C TYR A 241 16.53 4.56 16.43
N THR A 242 16.51 3.26 16.72
CA THR A 242 15.34 2.39 16.46
C THR A 242 14.90 1.55 17.66
N ASP A 243 15.54 1.67 18.82
CA ASP A 243 15.24 0.77 19.96
C ASP A 243 13.79 0.95 20.46
N ASN A 244 13.22 2.15 20.33
CA ASN A 244 11.81 2.42 20.69
C ASN A 244 10.79 1.74 19.75
N LEU A 245 11.21 1.28 18.56
CA LEU A 245 10.37 0.51 17.64
C LEU A 245 10.15 -0.94 18.11
N ARG A 246 10.90 -1.38 19.13
CA ARG A 246 10.81 -2.73 19.70
C ARG A 246 11.01 -3.81 18.63
N ALA A 247 9.97 -4.56 18.28
CA ALA A 247 10.02 -5.63 17.30
C ALA A 247 9.71 -5.17 15.86
N ALA A 248 9.21 -3.95 15.68
CA ALA A 248 8.89 -3.41 14.36
C ALA A 248 10.17 -3.04 13.61
N ALA A 249 10.47 -3.75 12.52
CA ALA A 249 11.69 -3.50 11.77
C ALA A 249 11.66 -2.21 10.93
N GLN A 250 10.46 -1.74 10.55
CA GLN A 250 10.22 -0.55 9.71
C GLN A 250 11.20 -0.40 8.53
N ARG A 251 11.43 -1.49 7.79
CA ARG A 251 12.47 -1.54 6.77
C ARG A 251 11.89 -1.84 5.41
N ILE A 252 12.23 -1.01 4.43
CA ILE A 252 11.94 -1.27 3.03
C ILE A 252 13.22 -1.68 2.30
N GLU A 253 13.13 -2.69 1.45
CA GLU A 253 14.20 -3.11 0.54
C GLU A 253 13.70 -3.08 -0.91
N TYR A 254 14.49 -2.50 -1.80
CA TYR A 254 14.22 -2.50 -3.24
C TYR A 254 15.42 -3.06 -4.00
N THR A 255 15.22 -4.12 -4.79
CA THR A 255 16.22 -4.69 -5.68
C THR A 255 15.95 -4.32 -7.13
N PHE A 256 16.93 -3.70 -7.80
CA PHE A 256 16.82 -3.24 -9.18
C PHE A 256 16.73 -4.39 -10.19
N LYS A 257 15.89 -4.23 -11.22
CA LYS A 257 15.82 -5.17 -12.36
C LYS A 257 16.78 -4.85 -13.49
N ASP A 258 17.12 -3.58 -13.66
CA ASP A 258 17.99 -3.09 -14.72
C ASP A 258 18.68 -1.82 -14.22
N ASP A 259 19.35 -1.11 -15.13
CA ASP A 259 20.10 0.13 -14.88
C ASP A 259 19.28 1.40 -15.18
N LYS A 260 17.96 1.26 -15.36
CA LYS A 260 17.08 2.40 -15.59
C LYS A 260 16.77 3.11 -14.29
N GLU A 261 16.50 4.41 -14.42
CA GLU A 261 15.95 5.19 -13.32
C GLU A 261 14.52 4.72 -13.00
N VAL A 262 14.19 4.65 -11.72
CA VAL A 262 12.88 4.23 -11.22
C VAL A 262 12.39 5.21 -10.16
N VAL A 263 11.06 5.35 -10.08
CA VAL A 263 10.38 5.95 -8.94
C VAL A 263 9.70 4.82 -8.17
N PHE A 264 10.01 4.70 -6.89
CA PHE A 264 9.51 3.62 -6.04
C PHE A 264 8.80 4.14 -4.81
N GLU A 265 7.67 3.50 -4.51
CA GLU A 265 6.90 3.62 -3.28
C GLU A 265 6.49 2.20 -2.83
N PRO A 266 6.45 1.89 -1.52
CA PRO A 266 5.87 0.65 -1.01
C PRO A 266 4.35 0.62 -1.23
N HIS A 267 3.76 -0.57 -1.13
CA HIS A 267 2.34 -0.78 -1.48
C HIS A 267 1.47 -1.07 -0.24
N PHE A 268 1.97 -1.89 0.68
CA PHE A 268 1.15 -2.52 1.72
C PHE A 268 1.77 -2.39 3.13
N THR A 269 2.53 -1.31 3.35
CA THR A 269 3.13 -0.96 4.65
C THR A 269 3.11 0.55 4.86
N PHE A 270 3.21 0.98 6.10
CA PHE A 270 3.46 2.37 6.47
C PHE A 270 4.39 2.43 7.68
N MET A 271 4.96 3.58 7.95
CA MET A 271 5.87 3.83 9.06
C MET A 271 5.54 5.17 9.71
N GLY A 272 5.75 5.30 11.02
CA GLY A 272 5.81 6.59 11.71
C GLY A 272 7.26 7.04 11.89
N PHE A 273 7.66 8.16 11.28
CA PHE A 273 9.05 8.58 11.22
C PHE A 273 9.25 10.06 10.88
N ARG A 274 10.42 10.58 11.26
CA ARG A 274 10.99 11.85 10.78
C ARG A 274 12.30 11.64 10.02
N TYR A 275 13.08 10.67 10.48
CA TYR A 275 14.43 10.38 10.00
C TYR A 275 14.44 9.08 9.21
N VAL A 276 15.14 9.07 8.08
CA VAL A 276 15.26 7.87 7.24
C VAL A 276 16.70 7.60 6.85
N ALA A 277 17.24 6.46 7.29
CA ALA A 277 18.56 6.01 6.87
C ALA A 277 18.46 5.25 5.54
N ILE A 278 19.21 5.69 4.53
CA ILE A 278 19.24 5.07 3.21
C ILE A 278 20.64 4.50 2.94
N SER A 279 20.68 3.22 2.56
CA SER A 279 21.93 2.51 2.25
C SER A 279 21.81 1.69 0.97
N GLY A 280 22.95 1.22 0.44
CA GLY A 280 23.01 0.46 -0.81
C GLY A 280 23.17 1.30 -2.08
N LEU A 281 22.91 2.61 -1.99
CA LEU A 281 23.25 3.63 -2.99
C LEU A 281 23.88 4.85 -2.30
N LYS A 282 24.63 5.63 -3.08
CA LYS A 282 25.29 6.87 -2.65
C LYS A 282 24.85 8.04 -3.55
N GLY A 283 25.13 9.27 -3.13
CA GLY A 283 24.90 10.46 -3.95
C GLY A 283 23.44 10.95 -3.96
N TRP A 284 22.68 10.67 -2.90
CA TRP A 284 21.32 11.15 -2.73
C TRP A 284 21.27 12.68 -2.65
N THR A 285 20.26 13.27 -3.27
CA THR A 285 19.90 14.67 -3.12
C THR A 285 18.50 14.80 -2.52
N SER A 286 18.12 16.01 -2.09
CA SER A 286 16.75 16.28 -1.61
C SER A 286 15.69 16.06 -2.69
N ASP A 287 16.06 16.20 -3.96
CA ASP A 287 15.13 16.03 -5.09
C ASP A 287 14.80 14.55 -5.36
N ASP A 288 15.67 13.65 -4.92
CA ASP A 288 15.50 12.20 -5.07
C ASP A 288 14.53 11.61 -4.04
N VAL A 289 14.17 12.38 -3.01
CA VAL A 289 13.42 11.90 -1.84
C VAL A 289 12.19 12.77 -1.61
N THR A 290 11.04 12.14 -1.40
CA THR A 290 9.82 12.82 -0.99
C THR A 290 9.10 11.98 0.05
N GLY A 291 8.80 12.54 1.22
CA GLY A 291 7.91 11.92 2.20
C GLY A 291 6.48 11.99 1.70
N ILE A 292 5.80 10.85 1.66
CA ILE A 292 4.38 10.75 1.29
C ILE A 292 3.59 10.52 2.57
N VAL A 293 2.85 11.54 3.00
CA VAL A 293 2.03 11.46 4.20
C VAL A 293 0.70 10.84 3.84
N ILE A 294 0.28 9.89 4.66
CA ILE A 294 -0.95 9.14 4.46
C ILE A 294 -1.79 9.16 5.72
N HIS A 295 -3.10 9.29 5.55
CA HIS A 295 -4.10 9.10 6.59
C HIS A 295 -5.48 8.98 5.93
N SER A 296 -6.51 8.67 6.73
CA SER A 296 -7.91 8.78 6.30
C SER A 296 -8.20 10.21 5.83
N GLU A 297 -8.90 10.37 4.70
CA GLU A 297 -9.17 11.67 4.03
C GLU A 297 -10.13 12.57 4.82
N MET A 298 -9.69 13.01 6.00
CA MET A 298 -10.43 13.87 6.90
C MET A 298 -10.45 15.31 6.38
N GLU A 299 -11.64 15.92 6.37
CA GLU A 299 -11.80 17.35 6.15
C GLU A 299 -11.22 18.13 7.34
N ASN A 300 -10.46 19.19 7.05
CA ASN A 300 -10.04 20.12 8.10
C ASN A 300 -11.21 21.03 8.48
N THR A 301 -11.70 20.88 9.71
CA THR A 301 -12.91 21.56 10.20
C THR A 301 -12.63 22.77 11.09
N GLY A 302 -11.37 23.10 11.37
CA GLY A 302 -11.04 24.22 12.25
C GLY A 302 -9.60 24.70 12.13
N ALA A 303 -9.40 25.97 12.49
CA ALA A 303 -8.10 26.60 12.58
C ALA A 303 -7.94 27.28 13.95
N PHE A 304 -6.70 27.35 14.43
CA PHE A 304 -6.34 28.03 15.67
C PHE A 304 -5.01 28.75 15.48
N GLU A 305 -4.93 30.00 15.94
CA GLU A 305 -3.71 30.78 16.00
C GLU A 305 -3.80 31.76 17.18
N CYS A 306 -2.68 32.02 17.84
CA CYS A 306 -2.56 33.03 18.89
C CYS A 306 -1.18 33.72 18.83
N SER A 307 -0.97 34.69 19.72
CA SER A 307 0.28 35.47 19.77
C SER A 307 1.48 34.71 20.34
N ASP A 308 1.29 33.58 21.03
CA ASP A 308 2.36 32.74 21.55
C ASP A 308 2.74 31.63 20.56
N ALA A 309 3.90 31.80 19.91
CA ALA A 309 4.41 30.84 18.92
C ALA A 309 4.54 29.40 19.45
N ARG A 310 4.73 29.21 20.76
CA ARG A 310 4.83 27.87 21.37
C ARG A 310 3.48 27.16 21.39
N ILE A 311 2.39 27.91 21.58
CA ILE A 311 1.03 27.36 21.56
C ILE A 311 0.65 27.03 20.11
N ASN A 312 1.03 27.87 19.15
CA ASN A 312 0.84 27.56 17.73
C ASN A 312 1.61 26.28 17.34
N GLN A 313 2.84 26.11 17.82
CA GLN A 313 3.63 24.89 17.63
C GLN A 313 2.98 23.67 18.32
N LEU A 314 2.42 23.83 19.52
CA LEU A 314 1.69 22.76 20.21
C LEU A 314 0.47 22.33 19.38
N GLN A 315 -0.33 23.28 18.88
CA GLN A 315 -1.48 22.99 18.03
C GLN A 315 -1.06 22.26 16.75
N HIS A 316 0.02 22.70 16.09
CA HIS A 316 0.61 22.01 14.94
C HIS A 316 0.99 20.57 15.30
N ASN A 317 1.66 20.35 16.42
CA ASN A 317 2.05 19.02 16.88
C ASN A 317 0.83 18.12 17.15
N ILE A 318 -0.24 18.68 17.75
CA ILE A 318 -1.50 17.96 17.99
C ILE A 318 -2.11 17.50 16.66
N GLN A 319 -2.17 18.38 15.66
CA GLN A 319 -2.72 18.06 14.35
C GLN A 319 -1.91 16.96 13.64
N TRP A 320 -0.58 17.03 13.67
CA TRP A 320 0.26 15.96 13.10
C TRP A 320 0.15 14.65 13.87
N GLY A 321 0.02 14.70 15.20
CA GLY A 321 -0.26 13.51 16.02
C GLY A 321 -1.61 12.87 15.69
N GLN A 322 -2.65 13.68 15.45
CA GLN A 322 -3.96 13.20 15.02
C GLN A 322 -3.90 12.59 13.63
N LYS A 323 -3.36 13.31 12.63
CA LYS A 323 -3.17 12.82 11.26
C LYS A 323 -2.48 11.46 11.26
N GLY A 324 -1.37 11.35 11.98
CA GLY A 324 -0.58 10.12 12.04
C GLY A 324 -1.30 8.92 12.66
N ASN A 325 -2.27 9.15 13.55
CA ASN A 325 -3.00 8.08 14.22
C ASN A 325 -4.40 7.80 13.64
N PHE A 326 -4.77 8.45 12.55
CA PHE A 326 -6.05 8.25 11.87
C PHE A 326 -5.81 7.56 10.52
N LEU A 327 -5.31 6.33 10.56
CA LEU A 327 -5.11 5.47 9.39
C LEU A 327 -6.08 4.29 9.48
N ASP A 328 -7.25 4.47 8.88
CA ASP A 328 -8.42 3.56 8.91
C ASP A 328 -9.08 3.41 10.31
N VAL A 329 -8.27 3.22 11.36
CA VAL A 329 -8.71 3.19 12.77
C VAL A 329 -7.91 4.20 13.61
N PRO A 330 -8.47 4.72 14.72
CA PRO A 330 -7.73 5.57 15.65
C PRO A 330 -6.72 4.74 16.45
N THR A 331 -5.44 4.82 16.08
CA THR A 331 -4.35 4.07 16.72
C THR A 331 -3.81 4.78 17.96
N ASP A 332 -3.17 4.03 18.86
CA ASP A 332 -2.40 4.58 19.98
C ASP A 332 -1.08 5.19 19.50
N CYS A 333 -0.41 4.51 18.56
CA CYS A 333 0.83 4.98 17.94
C CYS A 333 1.02 4.37 16.54
N PRO A 334 1.65 5.10 15.59
CA PRO A 334 1.79 4.62 14.21
C PRO A 334 3.10 3.87 13.90
N GLN A 335 4.00 3.71 14.88
CA GLN A 335 5.37 3.25 14.63
C GLN A 335 5.74 1.87 15.20
N ARG A 336 5.12 1.35 16.26
CA ARG A 336 5.67 0.20 17.02
C ARG A 336 4.64 -0.83 17.48
#